data_AF-A0A8T0AUV1-F1
#
_entry.id   AF-A0A8T0AUV1-F1
#
_cell.length_a   1.000
_cell.length_b   1.000
_cell.length_c   1.000
_cell.angle_alpha   90.00
_cell.angle_beta   90.00
_cell.angle_gamma   90.00
#
_symmetry.space_group_name_H-M   'P 1'
#
loop_
_entity.id
_entity.type
_entity.pdbx_description
1 polymer ?
#
loop_
_entity_poly.entity_id
_entity_poly.type
_entity_poly.pdbx_seq_one_letter_code
_entity_poly.pdbx_strand_id
1 'polypeptide(L)'
;MWSSVCSVCFAWVCVVFAVSVLKALLMDSEVQRDGRVLDLTDDAWREDRLPYEDVTIPLSELPEAEQDNGGSTESVKEQEMKWSDLALQSLHENTPSTGT
;
A
#
# COMPACT_ATOMS: atom_id res chain seq x y z
N MET A 1 13.04 -66.53 17.93
CA MET A 1 13.13 -65.38 18.86
C MET A 1 13.64 -64.10 18.18
N TRP A 2 14.57 -64.18 17.22
CA TRP A 2 15.17 -63.01 16.55
C TRP A 2 14.20 -62.17 15.68
N SER A 3 13.25 -62.82 14.98
CA SER A 3 12.30 -62.13 14.10
C SER A 3 11.30 -61.23 14.85
N SER A 4 10.99 -61.58 16.10
CA SER A 4 10.04 -60.83 16.93
C SER A 4 10.66 -59.54 17.48
N VAL A 5 11.94 -59.58 17.86
CA VAL A 5 12.70 -58.40 18.30
C VAL A 5 12.86 -57.38 17.17
N CYS A 6 13.09 -57.86 15.94
CA CYS A 6 13.17 -57.01 14.75
C CYS A 6 11.83 -56.31 14.44
N SER A 7 10.73 -57.03 14.60
CA SER A 7 9.37 -56.50 14.41
C SER A 7 9.01 -55.43 15.45
N VAL A 8 9.38 -55.63 16.73
CA VAL A 8 9.14 -54.64 17.79
C VAL A 8 9.99 -53.38 17.60
N CYS A 9 11.25 -53.50 17.16
CA CYS A 9 12.07 -52.35 16.83
C CYS A 9 11.48 -51.54 15.66
N PHE A 10 11.00 -52.22 14.63
CA PHE A 10 10.38 -51.56 13.48
C PHE A 10 9.07 -50.87 13.86
N ALA A 11 8.24 -51.52 14.68
CA ALA A 11 7.02 -50.93 15.22
C ALA A 11 7.32 -49.68 16.07
N TRP A 12 8.38 -49.70 16.89
CA TRP A 12 8.78 -48.55 17.70
C TRP A 12 9.29 -47.38 16.85
N VAL A 13 10.09 -47.65 15.81
CA VAL A 13 10.52 -46.63 14.84
C VAL A 13 9.32 -46.04 14.09
N CYS A 14 8.37 -46.88 13.67
CA CYS A 14 7.13 -46.42 13.05
C CYS A 14 6.30 -45.54 14.00
N VAL A 15 6.22 -45.88 15.29
CA VAL A 15 5.50 -45.07 16.29
C VAL A 15 6.19 -43.74 16.52
N VAL A 16 7.52 -43.70 16.68
CA VAL A 16 8.27 -42.45 16.86
C VAL A 16 8.18 -41.55 15.63
N PHE A 17 8.28 -42.14 14.44
CA PHE A 17 8.11 -41.42 13.18
C PHE A 17 6.67 -40.92 13.00
N ALA A 18 5.66 -41.74 13.30
CA ALA A 18 4.26 -41.34 13.25
C ALA A 18 3.93 -40.24 14.26
N VAL A 19 4.48 -40.28 15.48
CA VAL A 19 4.33 -39.21 16.47
C VAL A 19 5.02 -37.92 15.99
N SER A 20 6.19 -38.03 15.37
CA SER A 20 6.92 -36.87 14.82
C SER A 20 6.19 -36.24 13.63
N VAL A 21 5.68 -37.07 12.71
CA VAL A 21 4.88 -36.64 11.55
C VAL A 21 3.54 -36.06 12.00
N LEU A 22 2.87 -36.69 12.97
CA LEU A 22 1.62 -36.16 13.53
C LEU A 22 1.85 -34.81 14.22
N LYS A 23 2.96 -34.65 14.94
CA LYS A 23 3.34 -33.37 15.55
C LYS A 23 3.69 -32.31 14.51
N ALA A 24 4.31 -32.68 13.40
CA ALA A 24 4.57 -31.78 12.28
C ALA A 24 3.29 -31.35 11.55
N LEU A 25 2.34 -32.26 11.31
CA LEU A 25 1.07 -31.97 10.65
C LEU A 25 0.09 -31.15 11.52
N LEU A 26 0.16 -31.31 12.85
CA LEU A 26 -0.66 -30.53 13.79
C LEU A 26 -0.13 -29.09 13.98
N MET A 27 1.13 -28.82 13.61
CA MET A 27 1.84 -27.55 13.82
C MET A 27 2.21 -26.83 12.51
N ASP A 28 1.71 -27.27 11.35
CA ASP A 28 1.91 -26.57 10.06
C ASP A 28 1.15 -25.23 9.97
N SER A 29 0.17 -25.02 10.87
CA SER A 29 -0.51 -23.73 11.03
C SER A 29 0.26 -22.74 11.93
N GLU A 30 1.26 -23.21 12.69
CA GLU A 30 2.02 -22.40 13.64
C GLU A 30 3.43 -22.13 13.11
N VAL A 31 3.70 -20.86 12.76
CA VAL A 31 5.02 -20.46 12.29
C VAL A 31 6.04 -20.55 13.43
N GLN A 32 7.12 -21.32 13.23
CA GLN A 32 8.23 -21.34 14.18
C GLN A 32 8.94 -19.99 14.17
N ARG A 33 8.86 -19.23 15.28
CA ARG A 33 9.59 -17.97 15.44
C ARG A 33 11.00 -18.25 15.96
N ASP A 34 11.99 -17.54 15.43
CA ASP A 34 13.37 -17.63 15.90
C ASP A 34 13.47 -17.03 17.31
N GLY A 35 13.69 -17.89 18.30
CA GLY A 35 13.81 -17.50 19.70
C GLY A 35 14.94 -16.50 19.97
N ARG A 36 16.02 -16.51 19.17
CA ARG A 36 17.12 -15.53 19.31
C ARG A 36 16.67 -14.12 18.92
N VAL A 37 15.85 -14.01 17.88
CA VAL A 37 15.31 -12.71 17.45
C VAL A 37 14.33 -12.18 18.49
N LEU A 38 13.51 -13.06 19.09
CA LEU A 38 12.59 -12.66 20.16
C LEU A 38 13.31 -12.20 21.44
N ASP A 39 14.48 -12.75 21.75
CA ASP A 39 15.28 -12.36 22.91
C ASP A 39 16.02 -11.02 22.70
N LEU A 40 16.36 -10.71 21.45
CA LEU A 40 17.06 -9.47 21.09
C LEU A 40 16.12 -8.25 20.99
N THR A 41 14.88 -8.44 20.56
CA THR A 41 13.90 -7.36 20.38
C THR A 41 13.21 -7.04 21.69
N ASP A 42 13.38 -5.80 22.18
CA ASP A 42 12.70 -5.27 23.36
C ASP A 42 11.27 -4.80 23.03
N ASP A 43 10.46 -4.58 24.07
CA ASP A 43 9.05 -4.24 23.90
C ASP A 43 8.85 -2.85 23.27
N ALA A 44 9.79 -1.93 23.49
CA ALA A 44 9.77 -0.61 22.85
C ALA A 44 9.90 -0.71 21.33
N TRP A 45 10.79 -1.57 20.82
CA TRP A 45 10.94 -1.80 19.38
C TRP A 45 9.77 -2.60 18.79
N ARG A 46 9.15 -3.51 19.56
CA ARG A 46 7.97 -4.26 19.11
C ARG A 46 6.76 -3.37 18.83
N GLU A 47 6.58 -2.35 19.66
CA GLU A 47 5.46 -1.41 19.57
C GLU A 47 5.79 -0.17 18.74
N ASP A 48 7.04 -0.04 18.25
CA ASP A 48 7.46 1.08 17.43
C ASP A 48 6.72 1.09 16.09
N ARG A 49 6.21 2.26 15.72
CA ARG A 49 5.47 2.48 14.48
C ARG A 49 6.11 3.64 13.73
N LEU A 50 6.42 3.40 12.46
CA LEU A 50 6.92 4.46 11.60
C LEU A 50 5.91 5.62 11.53
N PRO A 51 6.39 6.87 11.54
CA PRO A 51 5.52 8.02 11.36
C PRO A 51 4.88 8.01 9.96
N TYR A 52 3.74 8.68 9.85
CA TYR A 52 3.15 8.99 8.55
C TYR A 52 3.90 10.18 7.96
N GLU A 53 4.63 9.93 6.88
CA GLU A 53 5.32 10.97 6.12
C GLU A 53 4.46 11.38 4.91
N ASP A 54 4.37 12.67 4.65
CA ASP A 54 3.67 13.19 3.49
C ASP A 54 4.49 12.99 2.21
N VAL A 55 3.82 12.64 1.13
CA VAL A 55 4.44 12.60 -0.20
C VAL A 55 4.43 13.99 -0.82
N THR A 56 5.54 14.38 -1.44
CA THR A 56 5.59 15.66 -2.17
C THR A 56 4.78 15.52 -3.47
N ILE A 57 3.59 16.13 -3.50
CA ILE A 57 2.72 16.13 -4.68
C ILE A 57 3.00 17.40 -5.50
N PRO A 58 3.27 17.31 -6.81
CA PRO A 58 3.43 18.48 -7.66
C PRO A 58 2.09 19.23 -7.77
N LEU A 59 1.97 20.35 -7.04
CA LEU A 59 0.74 21.14 -6.99
C LEU A 59 0.29 21.64 -8.36
N SER A 60 1.22 21.85 -9.30
CA SER A 60 0.92 22.27 -10.67
C SER A 60 0.12 21.23 -11.47
N GLU A 61 0.19 19.96 -11.09
CA GLU A 61 -0.54 18.85 -11.72
C GLU A 61 -1.89 18.58 -11.04
N LEU A 62 -2.15 19.24 -9.91
CA LEU A 62 -3.44 19.16 -9.23
C LEU A 62 -4.39 20.23 -9.78
N PRO A 63 -5.71 19.97 -9.76
CA PRO A 63 -6.71 21.00 -10.02
C PRO A 63 -6.72 22.05 -8.90
N GLU A 64 -7.17 23.26 -9.20
CA GLU A 64 -7.32 24.33 -8.20
C GLU A 64 -8.33 23.93 -7.11
N ALA A 65 -7.96 24.18 -5.85
CA ALA A 65 -8.79 23.81 -4.69
C ALA A 65 -10.10 24.62 -4.57
N GLU A 66 -10.19 25.80 -5.19
CA GLU A 66 -11.32 26.74 -5.06
C GLU A 66 -12.35 26.65 -6.20
N GLN A 67 -12.42 25.54 -6.93
CA GLN A 67 -13.48 25.35 -7.94
C GLN A 67 -14.81 24.93 -7.28
N ASP A 68 -15.45 25.86 -6.57
CA ASP A 68 -16.80 25.72 -5.97
C ASP A 68 -17.89 25.49 -7.04
N ASN A 69 -17.59 25.78 -8.31
CA ASN A 69 -18.53 25.61 -9.42
C ASN A 69 -18.11 24.44 -10.34
N GLY A 70 -18.09 23.22 -9.79
CA GLY A 70 -18.03 21.90 -10.44
C GLY A 70 -17.66 21.83 -11.93
N GLY A 71 -16.50 22.37 -12.32
CA GLY A 71 -16.27 22.77 -13.71
C GLY A 71 -14.97 22.35 -14.36
N SER A 72 -13.87 22.15 -13.62
CA SER A 72 -12.64 21.71 -14.29
C SER A 72 -11.85 20.67 -13.53
N THR A 73 -11.70 19.51 -14.20
CA THR A 73 -10.73 18.47 -13.84
C THR A 73 -9.33 18.78 -14.38
N GLU A 74 -9.11 19.98 -14.94
CA GLU A 74 -7.82 20.38 -15.49
C GLU A 74 -6.85 20.79 -14.39
N SER A 75 -5.58 20.45 -14.57
CA SER A 75 -4.51 20.89 -13.68
C SER A 75 -4.21 22.38 -13.86
N VAL A 76 -3.68 23.03 -12.82
CA VAL A 76 -3.24 24.45 -12.85
C VAL A 76 -2.34 24.71 -14.06
N LYS A 77 -1.39 23.80 -14.31
CA LYS A 77 -0.45 23.89 -15.42
C LYS A 77 -1.14 23.87 -16.79
N GLU A 78 -2.19 23.06 -16.96
CA GLU A 78 -2.92 22.98 -18.22
C GLU A 78 -3.72 24.25 -18.48
N GLN A 79 -4.29 24.86 -17.44
CA GLN A 79 -5.04 26.11 -17.54
C GLN A 79 -4.14 27.28 -17.97
N GLU A 80 -2.93 27.38 -17.41
CA GLU A 80 -1.94 28.42 -17.78
C GLU A 80 -1.47 28.32 -19.23
N MET A 81 -1.48 27.10 -19.81
CA MET A 81 -1.10 26.87 -21.20
C MET A 81 -2.23 27.17 -22.19
N LYS A 82 -3.47 27.41 -21.72
CA LYS A 82 -4.58 27.79 -22.59
C LYS A 82 -4.47 29.26 -22.97
N TRP A 83 -4.51 29.54 -24.27
CA TRP A 83 -4.64 30.91 -24.76
C TRP A 83 -6.10 31.36 -24.63
N SER A 84 -6.38 32.18 -23.62
CA SER A 84 -7.73 32.69 -23.34
C SER A 84 -8.03 34.07 -23.97
N ASP A 85 -7.01 34.77 -24.44
CA ASP A 85 -7.15 36.10 -25.05
C ASP A 85 -7.57 36.00 -26.53
N LEU A 86 -8.81 36.36 -26.79
CA LEU A 86 -9.40 36.41 -28.13
C LEU A 86 -9.47 37.83 -28.72
N ALA A 87 -8.93 38.85 -28.04
CA ALA A 87 -8.95 40.26 -28.46
C ALA A 87 -10.36 40.81 -28.84
N LEU A 88 -11.44 40.23 -28.31
CA LEU A 88 -12.82 40.60 -28.64
C LEU A 88 -13.20 42.01 -28.13
N GLN A 89 -12.42 42.58 -27.20
CA GLN A 89 -12.62 43.94 -26.69
C GLN A 89 -12.56 44.98 -27.81
N SER A 90 -11.69 44.76 -28.81
CA SER A 90 -11.52 45.64 -29.97
C SER A 90 -12.77 45.75 -30.87
N LEU A 91 -13.69 44.77 -30.78
CA LEU A 91 -14.94 44.79 -31.55
C LEU A 91 -15.99 45.71 -30.90
N HIS A 92 -15.96 45.88 -29.58
CA HIS A 92 -16.93 46.70 -28.85
C HIS A 92 -16.71 48.21 -29.06
N GLU A 93 -15.47 48.63 -29.28
CA GLU A 93 -15.13 50.04 -29.52
C GLU A 93 -15.49 50.52 -30.94
N ASN A 94 -15.72 49.59 -31.89
CA ASN A 94 -16.03 49.91 -33.29
C ASN A 94 -17.53 50.00 -33.60
N THR A 95 -18.43 49.80 -32.64
CA THR A 95 -19.85 50.11 -32.84
C THR A 95 -20.08 51.60 -32.61
N PRO A 96 -20.34 52.42 -33.65
CA PRO A 96 -20.64 53.83 -33.45
C PRO A 96 -21.87 53.95 -32.56
N SER A 97 -21.75 54.67 -31.44
CA SER A 97 -22.86 55.04 -30.56
C SER A 97 -23.87 55.85 -31.37
N THR A 98 -24.81 55.16 -32.01
CA THR A 98 -25.86 55.77 -32.79
C THR A 98 -27.04 55.99 -31.86
N GLY A 99 -27.24 57.25 -31.43
CA GLY A 99 -28.54 57.69 -30.92
C GLY A 99 -28.54 58.49 -29.62
N THR A 100 -28.27 59.79 -29.72
CA THR A 100 -29.10 60.84 -29.10
C THR A 100 -29.37 61.90 -30.15
#